data_AF-A0A969Q0T3-F1
#
_entry.id   AF-A0A969Q0T3-F1
#
_cell.length_a   1.000
_cell.length_b   1.000
_cell.length_c   1.000
_cell.angle_alpha   90.00
_cell.angle_beta   90.00
_cell.angle_gamma   90.00
#
_symmetry.space_group_name_H-M   'P 1'
#
loop_
_entity.id
_entity.type
_entity.pdbx_description
1 polymer ?
#
loop_
_entity_poly.entity_id
_entity_poly.type
_entity_poly.pdbx_seq_one_letter_code
_entity_poly.pdbx_strand_id
1 'polypeptide(L)'
;MNGRTVGTVIVGSLLNRNYGITDKFATTSDIPIVATIFARDLQVTTTIPYFDPKANAKDGTRAIGTRVVSEVSRTIFDEQKPEFFGQFNISGSDYITIYYPLYDHQKLLNPTAKPTGMAFIGQSLIDINNNNPIEQQRKIGYGLGVGMIVFMGLIAIPLANTFSRPIRRLQEIARQVANGESVAGLGQTDRRDEMGLLERELDRMATQIEKNLKTMRLDAAREQLLKEITLELSQYPQVPDTIDIALEILRLELNADRVFLYRFDEETFEGKVVVESVADGWPRALHALFTDHCF
;
A
#
# COMPACT_ATOMS: atom_id res chain seq x y z
N MET A 1 -39.44 38.20 -79.69
CA MET A 1 -38.18 38.74 -79.14
C MET A 1 -37.06 37.75 -79.46
N ASN A 2 -36.15 38.10 -80.38
CA ASN A 2 -35.23 37.20 -81.08
C ASN A 2 -33.99 36.77 -80.27
N GLY A 3 -34.14 36.29 -79.02
CA GLY A 3 -33.02 35.70 -78.25
C GLY A 3 -31.77 36.58 -78.07
N ARG A 4 -31.85 37.88 -78.38
CA ARG A 4 -30.76 38.83 -78.20
C ARG A 4 -30.74 39.25 -76.75
N THR A 5 -29.60 39.10 -76.08
CA THR A 5 -29.35 39.69 -74.76
C THR A 5 -29.57 41.20 -74.87
N VAL A 6 -30.65 41.69 -74.27
CA VAL A 6 -31.03 43.12 -74.29
C VAL A 6 -30.52 43.89 -73.07
N GLY A 7 -29.84 43.22 -72.13
CA GLY A 7 -29.24 43.85 -70.97
C GLY A 7 -28.68 42.84 -69.97
N THR A 8 -27.86 43.33 -69.05
CA THR A 8 -27.30 42.58 -67.92
C THR A 8 -27.76 43.24 -66.63
N VAL A 9 -28.29 42.45 -65.70
CA VAL A 9 -28.56 42.90 -64.33
C VAL A 9 -27.43 42.39 -63.45
N ILE A 10 -26.73 43.31 -62.77
CA ILE A 10 -25.73 42.97 -61.77
C ILE A 10 -26.37 43.20 -60.40
N VAL A 11 -26.48 42.13 -59.62
CA VAL A 11 -26.92 42.20 -58.22
C VAL A 11 -25.67 42.21 -57.35
N GLY A 12 -25.54 43.24 -56.51
CA GLY A 12 -24.45 43.37 -55.55
C GLY A 12 -24.98 43.45 -54.12
N SER A 13 -24.18 42.99 -53.17
CA SER A 13 -24.43 43.21 -51.74
C SER A 13 -23.28 44.04 -51.17
N LEU A 14 -23.60 45.06 -50.39
CA LEU A 14 -22.59 45.85 -49.71
C LEU A 14 -22.02 45.01 -48.56
N LEU A 15 -20.70 44.84 -48.55
CA LEU A 15 -20.02 44.11 -47.47
C LEU A 15 -19.78 44.98 -46.24
N ASN A 16 -19.77 46.31 -46.37
CA ASN A 16 -19.51 47.23 -45.26
C ASN A 16 -20.66 47.16 -44.23
N ARG A 17 -20.30 46.91 -42.97
CA ARG A 17 -21.25 46.73 -41.85
C ARG A 17 -22.30 45.64 -42.10
N ASN A 18 -22.01 44.70 -42.99
CA ASN A 18 -22.86 43.55 -43.27
C ASN A 18 -22.41 42.34 -42.46
N TYR A 19 -22.89 42.25 -41.23
CA TYR A 19 -22.46 41.26 -40.25
C TYR A 19 -22.89 39.83 -40.58
N GLY A 20 -23.88 39.66 -41.47
CA GLY A 20 -24.45 38.34 -41.74
C GLY A 20 -23.43 37.31 -42.22
N ILE A 21 -22.44 37.73 -43.01
CA ILE A 21 -21.39 36.83 -43.52
C ILE A 21 -20.44 36.44 -42.38
N THR A 22 -19.88 37.41 -41.67
CA THR A 22 -18.90 37.15 -40.60
C THR A 22 -19.53 36.39 -39.44
N ASP A 23 -20.79 36.68 -39.12
CA ASP A 23 -21.51 36.01 -38.05
C ASP A 23 -21.83 34.57 -38.42
N LYS A 24 -22.28 34.33 -39.66
CA LYS A 24 -22.51 32.96 -40.14
C LYS A 24 -21.23 32.13 -40.08
N PHE A 25 -20.08 32.69 -40.47
CA PHE A 25 -18.80 31.99 -40.34
C PHE A 25 -18.42 31.70 -38.88
N ALA A 26 -18.62 32.68 -37.98
CA ALA A 26 -18.35 32.54 -36.56
C ALA A 26 -19.25 31.50 -35.87
N THR A 27 -20.52 31.38 -36.29
CA THR A 27 -21.50 30.47 -35.66
C THR A 27 -21.57 29.08 -36.29
N THR A 28 -21.15 28.91 -37.55
CA THR A 28 -21.19 27.61 -38.25
C THR A 28 -20.01 26.72 -37.86
N SER A 29 -18.95 27.30 -37.30
CA SER A 29 -17.76 26.56 -36.90
C SER A 29 -17.96 25.92 -35.53
N ASP A 30 -17.58 24.65 -35.37
CA ASP A 30 -17.59 23.94 -34.07
C ASP A 30 -16.58 24.53 -33.06
N ILE A 31 -15.70 25.40 -33.55
CA ILE A 31 -14.66 26.08 -32.79
C ILE A 31 -15.04 27.56 -32.69
N PRO A 32 -14.94 28.19 -31.50
CA PRO A 32 -15.20 29.62 -31.34
C PRO A 32 -14.16 30.43 -32.12
N ILE A 33 -14.54 30.87 -33.32
CA ILE A 33 -13.72 31.72 -34.18
C ILE A 33 -14.35 33.10 -34.34
N VAL A 34 -13.48 34.10 -34.53
CA VAL A 34 -13.87 35.43 -34.97
C VAL A 34 -13.53 35.61 -36.43
N ALA A 35 -14.36 36.37 -37.16
CA ALA A 35 -14.20 36.61 -38.57
C ALA A 35 -14.27 38.11 -38.87
N THR A 36 -13.43 38.58 -39.80
CA THR A 36 -13.35 39.98 -40.20
C THR A 36 -13.10 40.10 -41.70
N ILE A 37 -13.74 41.07 -42.33
CA ILE A 37 -13.47 41.50 -43.70
C ILE A 37 -12.89 42.92 -43.63
N PHE A 38 -11.79 43.11 -44.34
CA PHE A 38 -11.11 44.39 -44.48
C PHE A 38 -11.25 44.90 -45.91
N ALA A 39 -11.51 46.20 -46.06
CA ALA A 39 -11.31 46.92 -47.31
C ALA A 39 -9.93 47.59 -47.23
N ARG A 40 -8.99 47.17 -48.08
CA ARG A 40 -7.56 47.35 -47.85
C ARG A 40 -7.17 46.93 -46.42
N ASP A 41 -6.66 47.87 -45.63
CA ASP A 41 -6.22 47.69 -44.26
C ASP A 41 -7.30 48.06 -43.22
N LEU A 42 -8.48 48.51 -43.65
CA LEU A 42 -9.56 48.99 -42.77
C LEU A 42 -10.62 47.92 -42.52
N GLN A 43 -10.93 47.64 -41.26
CA GLN A 43 -12.02 46.73 -40.89
C GLN A 43 -13.36 47.32 -41.31
N VAL A 44 -14.07 46.63 -42.22
CA VAL A 44 -15.40 47.06 -42.69
C VAL A 44 -16.52 46.25 -42.06
N THR A 45 -16.24 45.01 -41.67
CA THR A 45 -17.17 44.08 -41.00
C THR A 45 -16.38 43.11 -40.14
N THR A 46 -16.73 42.96 -38.86
CA THR A 46 -16.01 42.09 -37.92
C THR A 46 -16.95 41.51 -36.89
N THR A 47 -16.67 40.30 -36.38
CA THR A 47 -17.28 39.78 -35.15
C THR A 47 -16.50 40.15 -33.88
N ILE A 48 -15.35 40.81 -34.02
CA ILE A 48 -14.50 41.21 -32.89
C ILE A 48 -15.18 42.38 -32.16
N PRO A 49 -15.39 42.29 -30.84
CA PRO A 49 -15.92 43.38 -30.04
C PRO A 49 -14.89 44.51 -29.93
N TYR A 50 -15.32 45.76 -29.96
CA TYR A 50 -14.50 46.92 -29.72
C TYR A 50 -14.08 46.98 -28.24
N PHE A 51 -12.83 47.35 -28.02
CA PHE A 51 -12.24 47.54 -26.70
C PHE A 51 -12.07 49.03 -26.48
N ASP A 52 -12.74 49.57 -25.47
CA ASP A 52 -12.58 50.96 -25.06
C ASP A 52 -11.37 51.06 -24.11
N PRO A 53 -10.27 51.71 -24.54
CA PRO A 53 -9.09 51.88 -23.70
C PRO A 53 -9.35 52.74 -22.45
N LYS A 54 -10.37 53.61 -22.48
CA LYS A 54 -10.71 54.48 -21.34
C LYS A 54 -11.47 53.73 -20.26
N ALA A 55 -12.41 52.87 -20.67
CA ALA A 55 -13.17 52.03 -19.75
C ALA A 55 -12.44 50.74 -19.38
N ASN A 56 -11.33 50.41 -20.06
CA ASN A 56 -10.59 49.15 -19.93
C ASN A 56 -11.52 47.92 -20.06
N ALA A 57 -12.49 48.02 -20.96
CA ALA A 57 -13.57 47.06 -21.10
C ALA A 57 -14.06 47.00 -22.54
N LYS A 58 -14.69 45.88 -22.91
CA LYS A 58 -15.38 45.72 -24.20
C LYS A 58 -16.73 46.43 -24.10
N ASP A 59 -17.02 47.34 -25.02
CA ASP A 59 -18.24 48.18 -24.99
C ASP A 59 -19.47 47.52 -25.66
N GLY A 60 -19.29 46.30 -26.19
CA GLY A 60 -20.32 45.54 -26.89
C GLY A 60 -20.54 45.95 -28.36
N THR A 61 -19.89 47.01 -28.83
CA THR A 61 -19.88 47.38 -30.25
C THR A 61 -18.83 46.56 -31.00
N ARG A 62 -18.83 46.61 -32.34
CA ARG A 62 -17.87 45.89 -33.19
C ARG A 62 -16.71 46.81 -33.54
N ALA A 63 -15.49 46.26 -33.62
CA ALA A 63 -14.24 46.99 -33.86
C ALA A 63 -14.05 47.54 -35.29
N ILE A 64 -15.13 48.03 -35.92
CA ILE A 64 -15.17 48.54 -37.28
C ILE A 64 -14.39 49.85 -37.38
N GLY A 65 -13.66 50.04 -38.49
CA GLY A 65 -12.83 51.21 -38.71
C GLY A 65 -11.44 51.13 -38.07
N THR A 66 -11.15 50.04 -37.35
CA THR A 66 -9.79 49.75 -36.87
C THR A 66 -8.92 49.31 -38.05
N ARG A 67 -7.66 49.73 -38.08
CA ARG A 67 -6.70 49.26 -39.09
C ARG A 67 -6.02 47.96 -38.63
N VAL A 68 -5.62 47.14 -39.59
CA VAL A 68 -4.76 45.99 -39.30
C VAL A 68 -3.37 46.46 -38.86
N VAL A 69 -2.65 45.60 -38.16
CA VAL A 69 -1.22 45.80 -37.87
C VAL A 69 -0.42 45.93 -39.17
N SER A 70 0.60 46.81 -39.15
CA SER A 70 1.37 47.18 -40.34
C SER A 70 2.06 45.99 -41.01
N GLU A 71 2.50 45.02 -40.23
CA GLU A 71 3.13 43.78 -40.70
C GLU A 71 2.22 42.98 -41.64
N VAL A 72 0.94 42.80 -41.25
CA VAL A 72 -0.05 42.10 -42.09
C VAL A 72 -0.33 42.90 -43.35
N SER A 73 -0.52 44.23 -43.24
CA SER A 73 -0.78 45.09 -44.39
C SER A 73 0.34 45.00 -45.43
N ARG A 74 1.60 45.11 -44.99
CA ARG A 74 2.77 44.96 -45.86
C ARG A 74 2.83 43.58 -46.50
N THR A 75 2.62 42.52 -45.72
CA THR A 75 2.72 41.14 -46.23
C THR A 75 1.65 40.82 -47.28
N ILE A 76 0.44 41.33 -47.08
CA ILE A 76 -0.69 41.07 -47.98
C ILE A 76 -0.68 42.00 -49.20
N PHE A 77 -0.44 43.30 -49.03
CA PHE A 77 -0.56 44.29 -50.12
C PHE A 77 0.74 44.60 -50.85
N ASP A 78 1.89 44.56 -50.15
CA ASP A 78 3.20 44.87 -50.75
C ASP A 78 3.91 43.60 -51.22
N GLU A 79 4.01 42.60 -50.34
CA GLU A 79 4.64 41.30 -50.65
C GLU A 79 3.71 40.35 -51.42
N GLN A 80 2.39 40.61 -51.41
CA GLN A 80 1.37 39.83 -52.11
C GLN A 80 1.40 38.33 -51.81
N LYS A 81 1.66 37.97 -50.55
CA LYS A 81 1.61 36.56 -50.12
C LYS A 81 0.17 36.02 -50.21
N PRO A 82 -0.01 34.74 -50.56
CA PRO A 82 -1.32 34.12 -50.71
C PRO A 82 -2.07 33.98 -49.37
N GLU A 83 -1.34 33.93 -48.26
CA GLU A 83 -1.88 33.90 -46.91
C GLU A 83 -0.81 34.37 -45.92
N PHE A 84 -1.23 34.79 -44.73
CA PHE A 84 -0.33 35.16 -43.64
C PHE A 84 -0.88 34.70 -42.30
N PHE A 85 -0.03 34.00 -41.54
CA PHE A 85 -0.32 33.47 -40.21
C PHE A 85 0.43 34.30 -39.17
N GLY A 86 -0.23 34.60 -38.06
CA GLY A 86 0.43 35.29 -36.97
C GLY A 86 -0.38 35.32 -35.68
N GLN A 87 0.29 35.67 -34.59
CA GLN A 87 -0.35 35.90 -33.30
C GLN A 87 -0.35 37.39 -33.01
N PHE A 88 -1.54 37.95 -32.78
CA PHE A 88 -1.70 39.38 -32.56
C PHE A 88 -2.66 39.65 -31.40
N ASN A 89 -2.34 40.68 -30.62
CA ASN A 89 -3.28 41.24 -29.67
C ASN A 89 -4.24 42.16 -30.42
N ILE A 90 -5.52 41.78 -30.47
CA ILE A 90 -6.57 42.53 -31.17
C ILE A 90 -7.65 42.85 -30.14
N SER A 91 -7.94 44.14 -29.95
CA SER A 91 -8.98 44.57 -29.01
C SER A 91 -8.77 44.03 -27.57
N GLY A 92 -7.50 43.98 -27.14
CA GLY A 92 -7.11 43.53 -25.80
C GLY A 92 -7.12 42.01 -25.58
N SER A 93 -7.30 41.18 -26.62
CA SER A 93 -7.24 39.72 -26.53
C SER A 93 -6.25 39.14 -27.54
N ASP A 94 -5.49 38.13 -27.15
CA ASP A 94 -4.51 37.48 -28.04
C ASP A 94 -5.21 36.45 -28.94
N TYR A 95 -4.99 36.59 -30.25
CA TYR A 95 -5.53 35.69 -31.26
C TYR A 95 -4.42 35.04 -32.06
N ILE A 96 -4.58 33.75 -32.38
CA ILE A 96 -3.91 33.13 -33.53
C ILE A 96 -4.78 33.37 -34.75
N THR A 97 -4.17 33.87 -35.82
CA THR A 97 -4.89 34.51 -36.92
C THR A 97 -4.37 34.05 -38.27
N ILE A 98 -5.28 34.02 -39.25
CA ILE A 98 -4.98 33.75 -40.65
C ILE A 98 -5.62 34.85 -41.49
N TYR A 99 -4.82 35.44 -42.38
CA TYR A 99 -5.27 36.47 -43.32
C TYR A 99 -5.19 35.95 -44.75
N TYR A 100 -6.28 36.14 -45.51
CA TYR A 100 -6.37 35.81 -46.93
C TYR A 100 -6.64 37.06 -47.77
N PRO A 101 -5.86 37.34 -48.83
CA PRO A 101 -6.10 38.47 -49.73
C PRO A 101 -7.42 38.29 -50.49
N LEU A 102 -8.19 39.37 -50.58
CA LEU A 102 -9.39 39.45 -51.41
C LEU A 102 -9.07 40.28 -52.65
N TYR A 103 -9.31 39.69 -53.81
CA TYR A 103 -9.08 40.33 -55.10
C TYR A 103 -10.40 40.72 -55.75
N ASP A 104 -10.38 41.79 -56.52
CA ASP A 104 -11.48 42.15 -57.41
C ASP A 104 -11.37 41.40 -58.76
N HIS A 105 -12.39 41.50 -59.61
CA HIS A 105 -12.46 40.93 -60.97
C HIS A 105 -11.25 41.26 -61.84
N GLN A 106 -10.53 42.35 -61.55
CA GLN A 106 -9.27 42.69 -62.22
C GLN A 106 -8.21 41.60 -62.13
N LYS A 107 -8.21 40.74 -61.10
CA LYS A 107 -7.26 39.62 -60.99
C LYS A 107 -7.45 38.57 -62.09
N LEU A 108 -8.68 38.43 -62.60
CA LEU A 108 -9.00 37.56 -63.73
C LEU A 108 -8.45 38.12 -65.05
N LEU A 109 -8.29 39.45 -65.13
CA LEU A 109 -7.82 40.16 -66.32
C LEU A 109 -6.30 40.45 -66.26
N ASN A 110 -5.75 40.63 -65.06
CA ASN A 110 -4.36 40.94 -64.79
C ASN A 110 -3.85 40.10 -63.59
N PRO A 111 -3.00 39.09 -63.84
CA PRO A 111 -2.41 38.25 -62.78
C PRO A 111 -1.59 39.04 -61.75
N THR A 112 -1.10 40.24 -62.07
CA THR A 112 -0.34 41.12 -61.17
C THR A 112 -1.21 42.09 -60.37
N ALA A 113 -2.54 42.01 -60.49
CA ALA A 113 -3.44 42.86 -59.73
C ALA A 113 -3.23 42.66 -58.22
N LYS A 114 -3.09 43.78 -57.50
CA LYS A 114 -2.97 43.83 -56.04
C LYS A 114 -4.30 43.47 -55.38
N PRO A 115 -4.29 42.93 -54.15
CA PRO A 115 -5.52 42.70 -53.40
C PRO A 115 -6.27 44.02 -53.12
N THR A 116 -7.60 43.96 -53.16
CA THR A 116 -8.50 45.09 -52.84
C THR A 116 -8.89 45.10 -51.35
N GLY A 117 -8.73 43.95 -50.68
CA GLY A 117 -9.00 43.79 -49.26
C GLY A 117 -8.41 42.47 -48.75
N MET A 118 -8.87 42.05 -47.58
CA MET A 118 -8.49 40.76 -47.01
C MET A 118 -9.58 40.22 -46.08
N ALA A 119 -9.69 38.90 -46.02
CA ALA A 119 -10.48 38.18 -45.04
C ALA A 119 -9.57 37.69 -43.92
N PHE A 120 -10.14 37.63 -42.73
CA PHE A 120 -9.47 37.25 -41.50
C PHE A 120 -10.33 36.25 -40.75
N ILE A 121 -9.69 35.22 -40.22
CA ILE A 121 -10.22 34.39 -39.15
C ILE A 121 -9.22 34.35 -38.01
N GLY A 122 -9.73 34.32 -36.78
CA GLY A 122 -8.89 34.23 -35.59
C GLY A 122 -9.55 33.41 -34.51
N GLN A 123 -8.72 32.76 -33.70
CA GLN A 123 -9.15 32.05 -32.50
C GLN A 123 -8.44 32.63 -31.27
N SER A 124 -9.22 32.91 -30.23
CA SER A 124 -8.72 33.46 -28.96
C SER A 124 -7.89 32.40 -28.22
N LEU A 125 -6.68 32.76 -27.78
CA LEU A 125 -5.86 31.86 -26.95
C LEU A 125 -6.54 31.55 -25.60
N ILE A 126 -7.32 32.50 -25.08
CA ILE A 126 -8.07 32.32 -23.83
C ILE A 126 -9.12 31.22 -24.03
N ASP A 127 -9.82 31.21 -25.16
CA ASP A 127 -10.84 30.21 -25.45
C ASP A 127 -10.22 28.84 -25.71
N ILE A 128 -9.05 28.79 -26.36
CA ILE A 128 -8.26 27.55 -26.52
C ILE A 128 -7.88 26.96 -25.15
N ASN A 129 -7.45 27.80 -24.21
CA ASN A 129 -6.98 27.32 -22.92
C ASN A 129 -8.12 26.98 -21.96
N ASN A 130 -9.21 27.76 -21.98
CA ASN A 130 -10.34 27.62 -21.06
C ASN A 130 -11.36 26.55 -21.50
N ASN A 131 -11.53 26.29 -22.80
CA ASN A 131 -12.38 25.19 -23.30
C ASN A 131 -11.67 23.82 -23.30
N ASN A 132 -10.45 23.73 -22.75
CA ASN A 132 -9.83 22.43 -22.54
C ASN A 132 -10.53 21.72 -21.36
N PRO A 133 -11.25 20.59 -21.58
CA PRO A 133 -11.89 19.82 -20.51
C PRO A 133 -10.89 19.17 -19.53
N ILE A 134 -9.60 19.48 -19.66
CA ILE A 134 -8.48 18.95 -18.90
C ILE A 134 -8.65 19.21 -17.40
N GLU A 135 -9.22 20.35 -16.98
CA GLU A 135 -9.41 20.63 -15.55
C GLU A 135 -10.41 19.68 -14.87
N GLN A 136 -11.50 19.31 -15.55
CA GLN A 136 -12.46 18.35 -15.00
C GLN A 136 -11.88 16.93 -14.98
N GLN A 137 -11.11 16.55 -16.00
CA GLN A 137 -10.42 15.25 -16.03
C GLN A 137 -9.36 15.12 -14.92
N ARG A 138 -8.69 16.21 -14.55
CA ARG A 138 -7.72 16.21 -13.43
C ARG A 138 -8.34 15.91 -12.07
N LYS A 139 -9.55 16.42 -11.79
CA LYS A 139 -10.25 16.17 -10.51
C LYS A 139 -10.60 14.68 -10.34
N ILE A 140 -11.06 14.03 -11.42
CA ILE A 140 -11.30 12.59 -11.44
C ILE A 140 -10.00 11.82 -11.20
N GLY A 141 -8.90 12.25 -11.84
CA GLY A 141 -7.57 11.70 -11.63
C GLY A 141 -7.10 11.76 -10.17
N TYR A 142 -7.23 12.92 -9.51
CA TYR A 142 -6.89 13.06 -8.09
C TYR A 142 -7.77 12.18 -7.19
N GLY A 143 -9.07 12.07 -7.50
CA GLY A 143 -10.00 11.20 -6.77
C GLY A 143 -9.59 9.73 -6.82
N LEU A 144 -9.22 9.23 -8.01
CA LEU A 144 -8.71 7.86 -8.17
C LEU A 144 -7.39 7.64 -7.43
N GLY A 145 -6.47 8.60 -7.49
CA GLY A 145 -5.18 8.51 -6.79
C GLY A 145 -5.33 8.42 -5.27
N VAL A 146 -6.12 9.32 -4.68
CA VAL A 146 -6.40 9.29 -3.24
C VAL A 146 -7.16 8.01 -2.86
N GLY A 147 -8.14 7.61 -3.66
CA GLY A 147 -8.89 6.37 -3.45
C GLY A 147 -7.99 5.14 -3.43
N MET A 148 -7.01 5.06 -4.34
CA MET A 148 -6.08 3.93 -4.41
C MET A 148 -5.16 3.85 -3.19
N ILE A 149 -4.68 4.98 -2.68
CA ILE A 149 -3.84 5.02 -1.45
C ILE A 149 -4.64 4.54 -0.24
N VAL A 150 -5.88 5.02 -0.09
CA VAL A 150 -6.76 4.60 1.00
C VAL A 150 -7.09 3.11 0.90
N PHE A 151 -7.43 2.64 -0.30
CA PHE A 151 -7.71 1.22 -0.56
C PHE A 151 -6.49 0.33 -0.25
N MET A 152 -5.30 0.76 -0.66
CA MET A 152 -4.06 0.03 -0.40
C MET A 152 -3.74 -0.01 1.10
N GLY A 153 -4.00 1.07 1.84
CA GLY A 153 -3.89 1.09 3.31
C GLY A 153 -4.90 0.15 3.99
N LEU A 154 -6.15 0.14 3.53
CA LEU A 154 -7.22 -0.73 4.06
C LEU A 154 -6.90 -2.22 3.89
N ILE A 155 -6.16 -2.60 2.85
CA ILE A 155 -5.70 -3.98 2.64
C ILE A 155 -4.39 -4.25 3.39
N ALA A 156 -3.43 -3.32 3.36
CA ALA A 156 -2.11 -3.53 3.92
C ALA A 156 -2.13 -3.67 5.46
N ILE A 157 -2.93 -2.86 6.17
CA ILE A 157 -3.01 -2.90 7.63
C ILE A 157 -3.48 -4.26 8.18
N PRO A 158 -4.62 -4.83 7.74
CA PRO A 158 -5.05 -6.14 8.20
C PRO A 158 -4.07 -7.23 7.75
N LEU A 159 -3.54 -7.17 6.54
CA LEU A 159 -2.57 -8.16 6.06
C LEU A 159 -1.29 -8.16 6.92
N ALA A 160 -0.77 -6.98 7.27
CA ALA A 160 0.38 -6.85 8.14
C ALA A 160 0.11 -7.45 9.53
N ASN A 161 -1.06 -7.22 10.11
CA ASN A 161 -1.41 -7.76 11.42
C ASN A 161 -1.67 -9.29 11.38
N THR A 162 -2.25 -9.80 10.30
CA THR A 162 -2.52 -11.22 10.12
C THR A 162 -1.24 -12.02 9.90
N PHE A 163 -0.24 -11.50 9.19
CA PHE A 163 0.96 -12.27 8.86
C PHE A 163 2.19 -11.90 9.70
N SER A 164 2.45 -10.61 9.92
CA SER A 164 3.72 -10.19 10.52
C SER A 164 3.78 -10.41 12.03
N ARG A 165 2.64 -10.29 12.74
CA ARG A 165 2.62 -10.46 14.21
C ARG A 165 2.94 -11.88 14.66
N PRO A 166 2.31 -12.96 14.13
CA PRO A 166 2.63 -14.33 14.54
C PRO A 166 4.06 -14.74 14.18
N ILE A 167 4.58 -14.33 13.02
CA ILE A 167 5.95 -14.67 12.61
C ILE A 167 6.97 -14.15 13.62
N ARG A 168 6.79 -12.91 14.12
CA ARG A 168 7.67 -12.35 15.15
C ARG A 168 7.61 -13.13 16.45
N ARG A 169 6.42 -13.60 16.86
CA ARG A 169 6.28 -14.47 18.04
C ARG A 169 7.01 -15.79 17.86
N LEU A 170 6.79 -16.49 16.73
CA LEU A 170 7.49 -17.75 16.44
C LEU A 170 9.01 -17.60 16.49
N GLN A 171 9.53 -16.48 15.99
CA GLN A 171 10.95 -16.15 16.06
C GLN A 171 11.44 -15.98 17.50
N GLU A 172 10.64 -15.37 18.39
CA GLU A 172 10.96 -15.23 19.81
C GLU A 172 10.99 -16.59 20.52
N ILE A 173 9.99 -17.45 20.30
CA ILE A 173 9.95 -18.82 20.87
C ILE A 173 11.18 -19.60 20.43
N ALA A 174 11.47 -19.61 19.12
CA ALA A 174 12.61 -20.33 18.58
C ALA A 174 13.95 -19.82 19.15
N ARG A 175 14.08 -18.51 19.39
CA ARG A 175 15.27 -17.92 20.01
C ARG A 175 15.43 -18.31 21.48
N GLN A 176 14.36 -18.29 22.26
CA GLN A 176 14.38 -18.69 23.67
C GLN A 176 14.79 -20.17 23.80
N VAL A 177 14.21 -21.04 22.98
CA VAL A 177 14.59 -22.46 22.91
C VAL A 177 16.06 -22.62 22.52
N ALA A 178 16.54 -21.91 21.50
CA ALA A 178 17.92 -21.99 21.06
C ALA A 178 18.93 -21.52 22.12
N ASN A 179 18.55 -20.55 22.95
CA ASN A 179 19.37 -20.01 24.03
C ASN A 179 19.28 -20.83 25.34
N GLY A 180 18.41 -21.84 25.40
CA GLY A 180 18.20 -22.66 26.59
C GLY A 180 17.43 -21.96 27.71
N GLU A 181 16.66 -20.91 27.38
CA GLU A 181 15.77 -20.22 28.32
C GLU A 181 14.47 -21.02 28.54
N SER A 182 13.86 -20.90 29.73
CA SER A 182 12.59 -21.60 30.02
C SER A 182 11.46 -21.02 29.18
N VAL A 183 10.67 -21.89 28.56
CA VAL A 183 9.69 -21.55 27.51
C VAL A 183 8.27 -21.49 28.07
N ALA A 184 8.13 -21.69 29.38
CA ALA A 184 6.86 -21.71 30.09
C ALA A 184 6.19 -20.34 30.10
N GLY A 185 5.19 -20.14 29.23
CA GLY A 185 4.26 -19.00 29.32
C GLY A 185 4.00 -18.22 28.02
N LEU A 186 4.41 -18.74 26.86
CA LEU A 186 4.06 -18.12 25.59
C LEU A 186 2.58 -18.42 25.31
N GLY A 187 1.73 -17.41 25.51
CA GLY A 187 0.27 -17.56 25.57
C GLY A 187 -0.36 -18.32 24.39
N GLN A 188 -1.48 -19.00 24.67
CA GLN A 188 -2.21 -19.80 23.69
C GLN A 188 -2.76 -18.95 22.55
N THR A 189 -2.64 -19.47 21.32
CA THR A 189 -3.18 -18.84 20.11
C THR A 189 -4.54 -19.43 19.75
N ASP A 190 -5.56 -18.58 19.65
CA ASP A 190 -6.92 -18.99 19.23
C ASP A 190 -7.05 -19.16 17.71
N ARG A 191 -5.95 -19.00 16.96
CA ARG A 191 -5.94 -19.09 15.49
C ARG A 191 -6.14 -20.53 15.01
N ARG A 192 -7.04 -20.70 14.04
CA ARG A 192 -7.40 -22.00 13.45
C ARG A 192 -6.83 -22.25 12.06
N ASP A 193 -5.92 -21.42 11.60
CA ASP A 193 -5.25 -21.55 10.31
C ASP A 193 -3.86 -22.21 10.44
N GLU A 194 -3.14 -22.32 9.32
CA GLU A 194 -1.85 -22.98 9.22
C GLU A 194 -0.78 -22.32 10.08
N MET A 195 -0.86 -21.01 10.30
CA MET A 195 0.07 -20.31 11.19
C MET A 195 -0.25 -20.62 12.66
N GLY A 196 -1.53 -20.69 13.03
CA GLY A 196 -1.92 -21.13 14.37
C GLY A 196 -1.54 -22.59 14.63
N LEU A 197 -1.57 -23.45 13.60
CA LEU A 197 -1.06 -24.81 13.68
C LEU A 197 0.45 -24.82 13.91
N LEU A 198 1.21 -24.02 13.15
CA LEU A 198 2.66 -23.91 13.31
C LEU A 198 3.06 -23.39 14.70
N GLU A 199 2.33 -22.40 15.23
CA GLU A 199 2.54 -21.86 16.56
C GLU A 199 2.31 -22.91 17.65
N ARG A 200 1.23 -23.70 17.55
CA ARG A 200 0.99 -24.82 18.47
C ARG A 200 2.06 -25.91 18.38
N GLU A 201 2.52 -26.24 17.18
CA GLU A 201 3.51 -27.31 17.01
C GLU A 201 4.89 -26.90 17.51
N LEU A 202 5.28 -25.64 17.29
CA LEU A 202 6.51 -25.07 17.84
C LEU A 202 6.46 -25.00 19.37
N ASP A 203 5.35 -24.56 19.94
CA ASP A 203 5.13 -24.52 21.39
C ASP A 203 5.17 -25.92 22.02
N ARG A 204 4.55 -26.90 21.36
CA ARG A 204 4.61 -28.31 21.76
C ARG A 204 6.04 -28.84 21.76
N MET A 205 6.82 -28.53 20.72
CA MET A 205 8.23 -28.90 20.63
C MET A 205 9.04 -28.26 21.76
N ALA A 206 8.87 -26.95 21.99
CA ALA A 206 9.56 -26.21 23.04
C ALA A 206 9.28 -26.79 24.44
N THR A 207 8.00 -27.06 24.74
CA THR A 207 7.58 -27.68 25.99
C THR A 207 8.16 -29.07 26.17
N GLN A 208 8.22 -29.87 25.09
CA GLN A 208 8.79 -31.22 25.13
C GLN A 208 10.32 -31.18 25.37
N ILE A 209 11.02 -30.24 24.76
CA ILE A 209 12.46 -30.01 24.99
C ILE A 209 12.70 -29.63 26.45
N GLU A 210 11.94 -28.67 27.00
CA GLU A 210 12.07 -28.27 28.39
C GLU A 210 11.81 -29.43 29.37
N LYS A 211 10.77 -30.23 29.10
CA LYS A 211 10.45 -31.42 29.89
C LYS A 211 11.58 -32.44 29.86
N ASN A 212 12.12 -32.74 28.68
CA ASN A 212 13.24 -33.68 28.51
C ASN A 212 14.51 -33.18 29.21
N LEU A 213 14.82 -31.87 29.13
CA LEU A 213 15.96 -31.29 29.84
C LEU A 213 15.79 -31.38 31.36
N LYS A 214 14.57 -31.17 31.86
CA LYS A 214 14.27 -31.28 33.29
C LYS A 214 14.41 -32.72 33.79
N THR A 215 13.92 -33.71 33.04
CA THR A 215 14.09 -35.13 33.40
C THR A 215 15.57 -35.52 33.41
N MET A 216 16.34 -35.13 32.38
CA MET A 216 17.79 -35.38 32.34
C MET A 216 18.54 -34.80 33.55
N ARG A 217 18.19 -33.57 33.98
CA ARG A 217 18.80 -32.96 35.18
C ARG A 217 18.44 -33.72 36.45
N LEU A 218 17.20 -34.20 36.56
CA LEU A 218 16.72 -34.93 37.73
C LEU A 218 17.38 -36.32 37.83
N ASP A 219 17.54 -37.00 36.69
CA ASP A 219 18.25 -38.28 36.59
C ASP A 219 19.73 -38.11 36.93
N ALA A 220 20.41 -37.08 36.40
CA ALA A 220 21.80 -36.78 36.74
C ALA A 220 21.99 -36.45 38.23
N ALA A 221 21.06 -35.69 38.82
CA ALA A 221 21.08 -35.39 40.26
C ALA A 221 20.88 -36.67 41.10
N ARG A 222 20.00 -37.58 40.66
CA ARG A 222 19.80 -38.87 41.31
C ARG A 222 21.04 -39.75 41.23
N GLU A 223 21.70 -39.81 40.07
CA GLU A 223 22.96 -40.55 39.92
C GLU A 223 24.08 -39.97 40.79
N GLN A 224 24.20 -38.64 40.88
CA GLN A 224 25.17 -37.99 41.76
C GLN A 224 24.91 -38.32 43.22
N LEU A 225 23.66 -38.24 43.67
CA LEU A 225 23.27 -38.60 45.03
C LEU A 225 23.59 -40.07 45.34
N LEU A 226 23.28 -40.99 44.41
CA LEU A 226 23.62 -42.41 44.59
C LEU A 226 25.13 -42.62 44.68
N LYS A 227 25.93 -41.95 43.82
CA LYS A 227 27.40 -42.00 43.89
C LYS A 227 27.91 -41.51 45.24
N GLU A 228 27.37 -40.40 45.75
CA GLU A 228 27.75 -39.83 47.04
C GLU A 228 27.44 -40.80 48.19
N ILE A 229 26.22 -41.33 48.26
CA ILE A 229 25.81 -42.35 49.24
C ILE A 229 26.73 -43.58 49.15
N THR A 230 27.00 -44.08 47.94
CA THR A 230 27.87 -45.26 47.77
C THR A 230 29.31 -45.01 48.20
N LEU A 231 29.83 -43.80 47.97
CA LEU A 231 31.19 -43.42 48.38
C LEU A 231 31.26 -43.30 49.90
N GLU A 232 30.28 -42.67 50.52
CA GLU A 232 30.16 -42.55 51.98
C GLU A 232 30.07 -43.93 52.63
N LEU A 233 29.23 -44.84 52.11
CA LEU A 233 29.13 -46.21 52.61
C LEU A 233 30.42 -47.01 52.42
N SER A 234 31.18 -46.78 51.34
CA SER A 234 32.46 -47.46 51.09
C SER A 234 33.58 -47.06 52.05
N GLN A 235 33.45 -45.90 52.72
CA GLN A 235 34.44 -45.37 53.67
C GLN A 235 34.31 -45.94 55.09
N TYR A 236 33.30 -46.78 55.35
CA TYR A 236 33.08 -47.44 56.64
C TYR A 236 33.14 -48.98 56.49
N PRO A 237 34.33 -49.62 56.51
CA PRO A 237 34.45 -51.05 56.23
C PRO A 237 34.08 -51.97 57.40
N GLN A 238 33.75 -51.44 58.58
CA GLN A 238 33.37 -52.22 59.76
C GLN A 238 32.50 -51.33 60.65
N VAL A 239 31.31 -51.79 61.05
CA VAL A 239 30.71 -51.72 62.40
C VAL A 239 29.20 -52.11 62.31
N PRO A 240 28.66 -52.97 63.20
CA PRO A 240 27.28 -53.50 63.18
C PRO A 240 26.09 -52.50 63.20
N ASP A 241 26.31 -51.21 63.45
CA ASP A 241 25.25 -50.25 63.80
C ASP A 241 24.44 -49.72 62.59
N THR A 242 24.92 -49.90 61.35
CA THR A 242 24.23 -49.39 60.14
C THR A 242 22.93 -50.14 59.83
N ILE A 243 22.85 -51.41 60.22
CA ILE A 243 21.67 -52.24 59.96
C ILE A 243 20.48 -51.78 60.80
N ASP A 244 20.73 -51.32 62.03
CA ASP A 244 19.69 -50.77 62.91
C ASP A 244 19.03 -49.51 62.31
N ILE A 245 19.85 -48.57 61.83
CA ILE A 245 19.36 -47.32 61.20
C ILE A 245 18.59 -47.63 59.91
N ALA A 246 19.10 -48.56 59.08
CA ALA A 246 18.44 -48.95 57.85
C ALA A 246 17.06 -49.59 58.11
N LEU A 247 16.94 -50.44 59.14
CA LEU A 247 15.68 -51.05 59.55
C LEU A 247 14.66 -50.03 60.06
N GLU A 248 15.11 -48.98 60.75
CA GLU A 248 14.25 -47.89 61.20
C GLU A 248 13.67 -47.10 60.03
N ILE A 249 14.50 -46.74 59.04
CA ILE A 249 14.04 -46.06 57.82
C ILE A 249 13.05 -46.94 57.05
N LEU A 250 13.34 -48.23 56.88
CA LEU A 250 12.46 -49.17 56.18
C LEU A 250 11.10 -49.35 56.89
N ARG A 251 11.07 -49.39 58.22
CA ARG A 251 9.82 -49.47 58.99
C ARG A 251 8.92 -48.26 58.74
N LEU A 252 9.53 -47.06 58.67
CA LEU A 252 8.82 -45.81 58.41
C LEU A 252 8.32 -45.71 56.96
N GLU A 253 9.15 -46.06 55.97
CA GLU A 253 8.79 -46.03 54.54
C GLU A 253 7.72 -47.07 54.17
N LEU A 254 7.78 -48.26 54.77
CA LEU A 254 6.79 -49.32 54.54
C LEU A 254 5.53 -49.16 55.37
N ASN A 255 5.47 -48.14 56.25
CA ASN A 255 4.39 -47.90 57.22
C ASN A 255 4.00 -49.18 58.00
N ALA A 256 5.01 -49.91 58.44
CA ALA A 256 4.84 -51.18 59.15
C ALA A 256 5.05 -50.99 60.66
N ASP A 257 4.36 -51.80 61.47
CA ASP A 257 4.50 -51.76 62.93
C ASP A 257 5.84 -52.37 63.41
N ARG A 258 6.44 -53.27 62.61
CA ARG A 258 7.72 -53.93 62.91
C ARG A 258 8.41 -54.38 61.63
N VAL A 259 9.72 -54.19 61.55
CA VAL A 259 10.59 -54.81 60.54
C VAL A 259 11.78 -55.43 61.28
N PHE A 260 12.13 -56.66 60.91
CA PHE A 260 13.25 -57.37 61.52
C PHE A 260 14.04 -58.14 60.47
N LEU A 261 15.33 -58.33 60.75
CA LEU A 261 16.19 -59.18 59.95
C LEU A 261 16.26 -60.56 60.60
N TYR A 262 15.64 -61.53 59.95
CA TYR A 262 15.69 -62.93 60.35
C TYR A 262 16.86 -63.64 59.68
N ARG A 263 17.77 -64.21 60.47
CA ARG A 263 18.86 -65.05 59.96
C ARG A 263 18.50 -66.50 60.22
N PHE A 264 18.42 -67.25 59.14
CA PHE A 264 18.21 -68.69 59.15
C PHE A 264 19.56 -69.40 59.18
N ASP A 265 19.69 -70.41 60.05
CA ASP A 265 20.84 -71.31 60.09
C ASP A 265 20.51 -72.59 59.30
N GLU A 266 21.24 -72.81 58.20
CA GLU A 266 20.98 -73.93 57.29
C GLU A 266 21.35 -75.30 57.90
N GLU A 267 22.19 -75.35 58.95
CA GLU A 267 22.60 -76.62 59.56
C GLU A 267 21.65 -77.09 60.66
N THR A 268 21.15 -76.16 61.49
CA THR A 268 20.27 -76.49 62.63
C THR A 268 18.78 -76.31 62.31
N PHE A 269 18.44 -75.70 61.17
CA PHE A 269 17.08 -75.29 60.78
C PHE A 269 16.40 -74.34 61.78
N GLU A 270 17.17 -73.74 62.69
CA GLU A 270 16.69 -72.72 63.60
C GLU A 270 16.97 -71.35 62.99
N GLY A 271 16.04 -70.41 63.16
CA GLY A 271 16.32 -69.03 62.80
C GLY A 271 16.12 -68.08 63.96
N LYS A 272 16.87 -66.99 63.89
CA LYS A 272 16.97 -65.99 64.94
C LYS A 272 16.82 -64.61 64.36
N VAL A 273 16.08 -63.76 65.07
CA VAL A 273 16.05 -62.33 64.78
C VAL A 273 17.37 -61.70 65.22
N VAL A 274 18.18 -61.26 64.26
CA VAL A 274 19.51 -60.67 64.49
C VAL A 274 19.39 -59.19 64.80
N VAL A 275 18.45 -58.50 64.14
CA VAL A 275 18.21 -57.07 64.29
C VAL A 275 16.72 -56.78 64.14
N GLU A 276 16.16 -55.85 64.92
CA GLU A 276 14.73 -55.52 64.94
C GLU A 276 14.49 -54.02 65.14
N SER A 277 13.61 -53.43 64.31
CA SER A 277 13.00 -52.12 64.55
C SER A 277 11.49 -52.29 64.76
N VAL A 278 10.97 -51.76 65.85
CA VAL A 278 9.58 -51.95 66.28
C VAL A 278 8.98 -50.63 66.77
N ALA A 279 7.70 -50.39 66.46
CA ALA A 279 6.97 -49.21 66.94
C ALA A 279 6.75 -49.24 68.46
N ASP A 280 6.64 -48.05 69.06
CA ASP A 280 6.38 -47.90 70.49
C ASP A 280 5.06 -48.57 70.89
N GLY A 281 5.09 -49.33 71.98
CA GLY A 281 3.93 -50.07 72.50
C GLY A 281 3.88 -51.57 72.11
N TRP A 282 4.79 -52.05 71.26
CA TRP A 282 4.88 -53.47 70.88
C TRP A 282 6.07 -54.19 71.56
N PRO A 283 5.95 -55.49 71.91
CA PRO A 283 7.02 -56.23 72.58
C PRO A 283 8.17 -56.59 71.63
N ARG A 284 9.42 -56.39 72.05
CA ARG A 284 10.61 -56.74 71.24
C ARG A 284 10.78 -58.25 71.10
N ALA A 285 11.06 -58.71 69.87
CA ALA A 285 11.43 -60.09 69.54
C ALA A 285 12.92 -60.23 69.17
N LEU A 286 13.74 -59.19 69.38
CA LEU A 286 15.19 -59.24 69.24
C LEU A 286 15.76 -60.44 70.02
N HIS A 287 16.49 -61.31 69.31
CA HIS A 287 17.05 -62.58 69.82
C HIS A 287 16.03 -63.68 70.16
N ALA A 288 14.76 -63.52 69.85
CA ALA A 288 13.80 -64.61 69.92
C ALA A 288 14.20 -65.71 68.93
N LEU A 289 14.25 -66.93 69.44
CA LEU A 289 14.46 -68.15 68.66
C LEU A 289 13.08 -68.62 68.22
N PHE A 290 12.89 -68.72 66.91
CA PHE A 290 11.68 -69.27 66.34
C PHE A 290 12.03 -70.66 65.81
N THR A 291 11.51 -71.69 66.48
CA THR A 291 11.45 -73.03 65.92
C THR A 291 10.22 -73.07 65.03
N ASP A 292 10.39 -72.70 63.76
CA ASP A 292 9.32 -72.84 62.79
C ASP A 292 9.24 -74.31 62.34
N HIS A 293 8.06 -74.91 62.41
CA HIS A 293 7.79 -76.27 61.91
C HIS A 293 7.21 -76.25 60.49
N CYS A 294 7.24 -75.10 59.82
CA CYS A 294 6.72 -74.93 58.47
C CYS A 294 7.84 -74.72 57.43
N PHE A 295 8.86 -75.58 57.42
CA PHE A 295 9.70 -75.88 56.25
C PHE A 295 10.11 -77.35 56.26
#